data_AF-A0A1V4Z9J3-F1
#
_entry.id   AF-A0A1V4Z9J3-F1
#
_cell.length_a   1.000
_cell.length_b   1.000
_cell.length_c   1.000
_cell.angle_alpha   90.00
_cell.angle_beta   90.00
_cell.angle_gamma   90.00
#
_symmetry.space_group_name_H-M   'P 1'
#
loop_
_entity.id
_entity.type
_entity.pdbx_description
1 polymer ?
#
loop_
_entity_poly.entity_id
_entity_poly.type
_entity_poly.pdbx_seq_one_letter_code
_entity_poly.pdbx_strand_id
1 'polypeptide(L)'
;MLASTCSGAKKLDEETAYFLGLLVGGGTINENNIVIDFPFQQWPNTDPRIALDWFQQSVQQLCPMIERLLNTRASPNTNMVHLAPGQTPRFSIDIAPVPQILYGLLRQWGLPTIGTLRKSASIATLMSGIDDRAKKKFISGFADVVGSCRTSHRNRSTNTTIISFEIFGENWKLPLELCQTLHSLGVPVDQILWHHPNMHAGSSPHAYWKKGHKVRVRACDFARINYTLDCKRRGLEQLLDEERITRGGTLNYGTLCPNRSYRVNGRKCSHEDENSTDLPPQVRGHFIHYTHICQAMGCPHAPSSWLRRTVPRYPPAEPSGVVLTEEDEDA
;
A
#
# COMPACT_ATOMS: atom_id res chain seq x y z
N MET A 1 -7.95 37.32 -21.14
CA MET A 1 -8.92 36.21 -21.30
C MET A 1 -8.18 34.90 -21.04
N LEU A 2 -8.23 34.40 -19.80
CA LEU A 2 -7.69 33.09 -19.46
C LEU A 2 -8.84 32.10 -19.53
N ALA A 3 -8.81 31.23 -20.54
CA ALA A 3 -9.77 30.15 -20.69
C ALA A 3 -9.61 29.18 -19.52
N SER A 4 -10.54 29.27 -18.57
CA SER A 4 -10.79 28.27 -17.54
C SER A 4 -11.30 27.00 -18.22
N THR A 5 -10.43 26.05 -18.50
CA THR A 5 -10.84 24.68 -18.85
C THR A 5 -11.25 23.95 -17.58
N CYS A 6 -12.51 24.12 -17.20
CA CYS A 6 -13.19 23.20 -16.29
C CYS A 6 -13.28 21.83 -16.98
N SER A 7 -12.29 20.98 -16.73
CA SER A 7 -12.36 19.55 -17.01
C SER A 7 -13.45 18.95 -16.13
N GLY A 8 -14.67 18.80 -16.66
CA GLY A 8 -15.72 18.01 -16.02
C GLY A 8 -15.17 16.62 -15.74
N ALA A 9 -15.16 16.21 -14.47
CA ALA A 9 -14.70 14.87 -14.09
C ALA A 9 -15.46 13.84 -14.94
N LYS A 10 -14.72 12.92 -15.56
CA LYS A 10 -15.33 11.81 -16.29
C LYS A 10 -15.96 10.91 -15.24
N LYS A 11 -17.26 10.68 -15.34
CA LYS A 11 -18.02 9.87 -14.38
C LYS A 11 -17.65 8.40 -14.58
N LEU A 12 -16.65 7.92 -13.86
CA LEU A 12 -16.43 6.49 -13.65
C LEU A 12 -17.40 6.03 -12.56
N ASP A 13 -18.14 4.96 -12.82
CA ASP A 13 -19.00 4.39 -11.78
C ASP A 13 -18.18 3.75 -10.66
N GLU A 14 -18.78 3.68 -9.48
CA GLU A 14 -18.15 3.19 -8.25
C GLU A 14 -17.70 1.74 -8.35
N GLU A 15 -18.38 0.92 -9.15
CA GLU A 15 -18.10 -0.50 -9.26
C GLU A 15 -16.92 -0.77 -10.19
N THR A 16 -16.86 -0.08 -11.34
CA THR A 16 -15.68 -0.08 -12.19
C THR A 16 -14.47 0.48 -11.44
N ALA A 17 -14.63 1.53 -10.65
CA ALA A 17 -13.55 2.07 -9.82
C ALA A 17 -13.04 1.03 -8.80
N TYR A 18 -13.95 0.33 -8.11
CA TYR A 18 -13.61 -0.76 -7.20
C TYR A 18 -12.87 -1.90 -7.92
N PHE A 19 -13.35 -2.33 -9.09
CA PHE A 19 -12.69 -3.35 -9.90
C PHE A 19 -11.27 -2.94 -10.33
N LEU A 20 -11.07 -1.70 -10.79
CA LEU A 20 -9.74 -1.18 -11.10
C LEU A 20 -8.83 -1.17 -9.86
N GLY A 21 -9.38 -0.92 -8.67
CA GLY A 21 -8.68 -1.05 -7.40
C GLY A 21 -8.17 -2.47 -7.14
N LEU A 22 -9.04 -3.47 -7.30
CA LEU A 22 -8.67 -4.89 -7.20
C LEU A 22 -7.54 -5.24 -8.19
N LEU A 23 -7.70 -4.79 -9.44
CA LEU A 23 -6.77 -5.09 -10.53
C LEU A 23 -5.40 -4.42 -10.33
N VAL A 24 -5.35 -3.17 -9.88
CA VAL A 24 -4.07 -2.51 -9.55
C VAL A 24 -3.42 -3.14 -8.31
N GLY A 25 -4.22 -3.63 -7.36
CA GLY A 25 -3.75 -4.27 -6.13
C GLY A 25 -3.08 -5.63 -6.36
N GLY A 26 -3.75 -6.55 -7.06
CA GLY A 26 -3.26 -7.93 -7.24
C GLY A 26 -3.47 -8.50 -8.64
N GLY A 27 -3.86 -7.67 -9.60
CA GLY A 27 -4.06 -8.08 -10.99
C GLY A 27 -2.74 -8.34 -11.72
N THR A 28 -2.70 -9.47 -12.41
CA THR A 28 -1.74 -9.79 -13.47
C THR A 28 -2.51 -10.06 -14.75
N ILE A 29 -2.25 -9.28 -15.80
CA ILE A 29 -2.88 -9.46 -17.11
C ILE A 29 -1.88 -10.18 -18.03
N ASN A 30 -2.26 -11.38 -18.47
CA ASN A 30 -1.54 -12.14 -19.48
C ASN A 30 -2.26 -12.03 -20.83
N GLU A 31 -1.73 -12.67 -21.87
CA GLU A 31 -2.32 -12.65 -23.21
C GLU A 31 -3.75 -13.23 -23.23
N ASN A 32 -3.98 -14.32 -22.48
CA ASN A 32 -5.21 -15.11 -22.56
C ASN A 32 -6.11 -15.01 -21.33
N ASN A 33 -5.58 -14.59 -20.18
CA ASN A 33 -6.33 -14.48 -18.95
C ASN A 33 -5.85 -13.33 -18.06
N ILE A 34 -6.67 -12.99 -17.06
CA ILE A 34 -6.31 -12.11 -15.95
C ILE A 34 -6.42 -12.92 -14.68
N VAL A 35 -5.47 -12.72 -13.78
CA VAL A 35 -5.49 -13.30 -12.43
C VAL A 35 -5.50 -12.16 -11.43
N ILE A 36 -6.45 -12.14 -10.49
CA ILE A 36 -6.43 -11.22 -9.34
C ILE A 36 -6.12 -12.03 -8.09
N ASP A 37 -4.91 -11.86 -7.55
CA ASP A 37 -4.44 -12.56 -6.35
C ASP A 37 -4.90 -11.86 -5.06
N PHE A 38 -5.32 -12.64 -4.07
CA PHE A 38 -5.69 -12.18 -2.74
C PHE A 38 -4.91 -12.93 -1.65
N PRO A 39 -3.88 -12.30 -1.05
CA PRO A 39 -3.10 -12.92 0.02
C PRO A 39 -3.83 -12.91 1.37
N PHE A 40 -3.92 -14.08 2.03
CA PHE A 40 -4.73 -14.30 3.23
C PHE A 40 -4.06 -13.96 4.58
N GLN A 41 -2.75 -14.20 4.75
CA GLN A 41 -2.03 -14.19 6.05
C GLN A 41 -1.80 -12.79 6.67
N GLN A 42 -2.68 -11.84 6.38
CA GLN A 42 -2.44 -10.43 6.66
C GLN A 42 -3.51 -9.82 7.57
N TRP A 43 -4.48 -10.60 8.06
CA TRP A 43 -5.57 -10.15 8.91
C TRP A 43 -5.59 -10.84 10.29
N PRO A 44 -6.02 -10.13 11.35
CA PRO A 44 -5.92 -10.57 12.75
C PRO A 44 -6.83 -11.74 13.13
N ASN A 45 -7.69 -12.24 12.23
CA ASN A 45 -8.53 -13.41 12.54
C ASN A 45 -7.65 -14.66 12.57
N THR A 46 -7.29 -15.07 13.79
CA THR A 46 -6.43 -16.22 14.09
C THR A 46 -7.09 -17.56 13.82
N ASP A 47 -8.39 -17.61 13.47
CA ASP A 47 -9.04 -18.83 12.98
C ASP A 47 -8.97 -18.90 11.44
N PRO A 48 -8.09 -19.74 10.87
CA PRO A 48 -7.93 -19.86 9.44
C PRO A 48 -9.20 -20.35 8.73
N ARG A 49 -10.11 -21.05 9.42
CA ARG A 49 -11.33 -21.64 8.83
C ARG A 49 -12.37 -20.57 8.55
N ILE A 50 -12.63 -19.71 9.54
CA ILE A 50 -13.60 -18.61 9.42
C ILE A 50 -13.14 -17.64 8.33
N ALA A 51 -11.85 -17.31 8.33
CA ALA A 51 -11.34 -16.40 7.33
C ALA A 51 -11.32 -17.05 5.92
N LEU A 52 -11.04 -18.35 5.79
CA LEU A 52 -11.13 -19.09 4.52
C LEU A 52 -12.54 -19.04 3.94
N ASP A 53 -13.56 -19.39 4.74
CA ASP A 53 -14.96 -19.38 4.29
C ASP A 53 -15.43 -17.98 3.90
N TRP A 54 -15.09 -16.99 4.72
CA TRP A 54 -15.37 -15.58 4.47
C TRP A 54 -14.74 -15.08 3.18
N PHE A 55 -13.52 -15.51 2.92
CA PHE A 55 -12.78 -15.13 1.74
C PHE A 55 -13.35 -15.81 0.48
N GLN A 56 -13.67 -17.10 0.55
CA GLN A 56 -14.32 -17.83 -0.54
C GLN A 56 -15.68 -17.21 -0.89
N GLN A 57 -16.51 -16.92 0.12
CA GLN A 57 -17.81 -16.27 -0.10
C GLN A 57 -17.65 -14.87 -0.70
N SER A 58 -16.66 -14.12 -0.23
CA SER A 58 -16.33 -12.80 -0.77
C SER A 58 -15.95 -12.87 -2.24
N VAL A 59 -15.06 -13.81 -2.62
CA VAL A 59 -14.66 -13.97 -4.02
C VAL A 59 -15.78 -14.50 -4.90
N GLN A 60 -16.60 -15.42 -4.41
CA GLN A 60 -17.80 -15.88 -5.11
C GLN A 60 -18.78 -14.73 -5.37
N GLN A 61 -18.85 -13.72 -4.51
CA GLN A 61 -19.64 -12.50 -4.75
C GLN A 61 -18.97 -11.53 -5.75
N LEU A 62 -17.63 -11.51 -5.80
CA LEU A 62 -16.90 -10.69 -6.76
C LEU A 62 -17.03 -11.19 -8.19
N CYS A 63 -17.10 -12.52 -8.40
CA CYS A 63 -17.20 -13.08 -9.74
C CYS A 63 -18.41 -12.55 -10.53
N PRO A 64 -19.67 -12.62 -10.06
CA PRO A 64 -20.82 -12.05 -10.78
C PRO A 64 -20.69 -10.56 -11.11
N MET A 65 -20.06 -9.78 -10.22
CA MET A 65 -19.79 -8.36 -10.47
C MET A 65 -18.80 -8.18 -11.63
N ILE A 66 -17.69 -8.92 -11.62
CA ILE A 66 -16.69 -8.91 -12.69
C ILE A 66 -17.31 -9.38 -14.01
N GLU A 67 -18.10 -10.47 -13.98
CA GLU A 67 -18.76 -11.03 -15.15
C GLU A 67 -19.70 -10.01 -15.79
N ARG A 68 -20.49 -9.31 -14.98
CA ARG A 68 -21.38 -8.24 -15.48
C ARG A 68 -20.62 -7.04 -16.02
N LEU A 69 -19.55 -6.60 -15.35
CA LEU A 69 -18.76 -5.44 -15.77
C LEU A 69 -18.04 -5.67 -17.10
N LEU A 70 -17.49 -6.88 -17.26
CA LEU A 70 -16.57 -7.19 -18.34
C LEU A 70 -17.19 -8.03 -19.46
N ASN A 71 -18.39 -8.57 -19.23
CA ASN A 71 -19.06 -9.52 -20.12
C ASN A 71 -18.13 -10.70 -20.50
N THR A 72 -17.44 -11.24 -19.49
CA THR A 72 -16.53 -12.38 -19.62
C THR A 72 -16.65 -13.26 -18.39
N ARG A 73 -16.23 -14.52 -18.45
CA ARG A 73 -16.31 -15.45 -17.32
C ARG A 73 -15.29 -15.07 -16.26
N ALA A 74 -15.71 -15.09 -14.99
CA ALA A 74 -14.84 -14.96 -13.83
C ALA A 74 -15.09 -16.12 -12.88
N SER A 75 -14.04 -16.85 -12.52
CA SER A 75 -14.15 -18.00 -11.63
C SER A 75 -13.14 -17.92 -10.49
N PRO A 76 -13.53 -18.29 -9.26
CA PRO A 76 -12.55 -18.49 -8.20
C PRO A 76 -11.58 -19.58 -8.61
N ASN A 77 -10.28 -19.31 -8.52
CA ASN A 77 -9.29 -20.36 -8.55
C ASN A 77 -9.21 -21.00 -7.17
N THR A 78 -9.77 -22.20 -7.06
CA THR A 78 -9.75 -22.99 -5.82
C THR A 78 -8.66 -24.05 -5.84
N ASN A 79 -7.67 -23.97 -6.75
CA ASN A 79 -6.52 -24.87 -6.70
C ASN A 79 -5.72 -24.55 -5.44
N MET A 80 -6.14 -25.18 -4.35
CA MET A 80 -5.42 -25.32 -3.11
C MET A 80 -4.18 -26.13 -3.46
N VAL A 81 -3.05 -25.45 -3.66
CA VAL A 81 -1.77 -26.15 -3.51
C VAL A 81 -1.81 -26.71 -2.11
N HIS A 82 -1.87 -28.03 -2.01
CA HIS A 82 -2.00 -28.81 -0.79
C HIS A 82 -1.31 -28.10 0.37
N LEU A 83 -2.11 -27.73 1.39
CA LEU A 83 -1.62 -27.07 2.59
C LEU A 83 -0.66 -28.03 3.31
N ALA A 84 0.62 -27.98 2.96
CA ALA A 84 1.67 -28.41 3.86
C ALA A 84 1.58 -27.54 5.13
N PRO A 85 1.85 -28.10 6.33
CA PRO A 85 1.91 -27.32 7.55
C PRO A 85 2.79 -26.07 7.36
N GLY A 86 2.22 -24.88 7.54
CA GLY A 86 2.92 -23.60 7.40
C GLY A 86 2.67 -22.81 6.11
N GLN A 87 1.96 -23.35 5.10
CA GLN A 87 1.63 -22.58 3.89
C GLN A 87 0.36 -21.74 4.04
N THR A 88 0.39 -20.52 3.49
CA THR A 88 -0.75 -19.59 3.46
C THR A 88 -1.75 -20.00 2.38
N PRO A 89 -3.06 -20.09 2.66
CA PRO A 89 -4.04 -20.22 1.60
C PRO A 89 -3.98 -18.97 0.71
N ARG A 90 -3.78 -19.17 -0.59
CA ARG A 90 -3.86 -18.12 -1.60
C ARG A 90 -5.12 -18.33 -2.41
N PHE A 91 -5.81 -17.25 -2.66
CA PHE A 91 -7.00 -17.27 -3.49
C PHE A 91 -6.79 -16.33 -4.64
N SER A 92 -7.33 -16.69 -5.79
CA SER A 92 -7.36 -15.78 -6.92
C SER A 92 -8.68 -15.88 -7.66
N ILE A 93 -8.95 -14.86 -8.47
CA ILE A 93 -10.01 -14.86 -9.48
C ILE A 93 -9.33 -14.97 -10.83
N ASP A 94 -9.70 -16.00 -11.59
CA ASP A 94 -9.33 -16.14 -12.98
C ASP A 94 -10.43 -15.55 -13.85
N ILE A 95 -10.04 -14.65 -14.76
CA ILE A 95 -10.93 -14.02 -15.73
C ILE A 95 -10.44 -14.40 -17.12
N ALA A 96 -11.27 -15.13 -17.88
CA ALA A 96 -10.91 -15.61 -19.21
C ALA A 96 -12.15 -15.80 -20.10
N PRO A 97 -12.07 -15.40 -21.39
CA PRO A 97 -10.94 -14.75 -22.06
C PRO A 97 -10.77 -13.28 -21.61
N VAL A 98 -9.60 -12.68 -21.90
CA VAL A 98 -9.39 -11.23 -21.66
C VAL A 98 -10.31 -10.41 -22.57
N PRO A 99 -11.23 -9.62 -22.02
CA PRO A 99 -12.23 -8.91 -22.81
C PRO A 99 -11.65 -7.63 -23.39
N GLN A 100 -11.91 -7.36 -24.67
CA GLN A 100 -11.36 -6.17 -25.37
C GLN A 100 -11.74 -4.85 -24.72
N ILE A 101 -12.92 -4.77 -24.08
CA ILE A 101 -13.38 -3.59 -23.35
C ILE A 101 -12.41 -3.19 -22.23
N LEU A 102 -11.72 -4.16 -21.61
CA LEU A 102 -10.75 -3.89 -20.56
C LEU A 102 -9.56 -3.10 -21.09
N TYR A 103 -9.04 -3.42 -22.27
CA TYR A 103 -7.92 -2.67 -22.85
C TYR A 103 -8.27 -1.21 -23.11
N GLY A 104 -9.49 -0.95 -23.59
CA GLY A 104 -10.01 0.42 -23.75
C GLY A 104 -10.07 1.16 -22.41
N LEU A 105 -10.62 0.51 -21.38
CA LEU A 105 -10.73 1.07 -20.03
C LEU A 105 -9.36 1.38 -19.41
N LEU A 106 -8.41 0.45 -19.49
CA LEU A 106 -7.07 0.62 -18.94
C LEU A 106 -6.30 1.75 -19.64
N ARG A 107 -6.34 1.78 -20.98
CA ARG A 107 -5.71 2.86 -21.77
C ARG A 107 -6.32 4.21 -21.48
N GLN A 108 -7.65 4.29 -21.37
CA GLN A 108 -8.36 5.52 -21.03
C GLN A 108 -7.85 6.14 -19.72
N TRP A 109 -7.51 5.30 -18.75
CA TRP A 109 -7.08 5.73 -17.42
C TRP A 109 -5.57 5.67 -17.19
N GLY A 110 -4.79 5.39 -18.24
CA GLY A 110 -3.32 5.34 -18.17
C GLY A 110 -2.76 4.15 -17.39
N LEU A 111 -3.54 3.08 -17.23
CA LEU A 111 -3.13 1.87 -16.54
C LEU A 111 -2.43 0.87 -17.48
N PRO A 112 -1.47 0.07 -16.99
CA PRO A 112 -0.83 -0.98 -17.79
C PRO A 112 -1.84 -1.99 -18.29
N THR A 113 -1.68 -2.42 -19.56
CA THR A 113 -2.55 -3.41 -20.19
C THR A 113 -2.01 -4.84 -20.11
N ILE A 114 -0.81 -5.03 -19.58
CA ILE A 114 -0.14 -6.35 -19.50
C ILE A 114 0.80 -6.38 -18.28
N GLY A 115 1.03 -7.59 -17.76
CA GLY A 115 1.91 -7.84 -16.62
C GLY A 115 1.23 -7.60 -15.27
N THR A 116 2.03 -7.60 -14.20
CA THR A 116 1.57 -7.33 -12.83
C THR A 116 1.42 -5.83 -12.61
N LEU A 117 0.17 -5.36 -12.49
CA LEU A 117 -0.12 -3.91 -12.48
C LEU A 117 0.55 -3.19 -11.30
N ARG A 118 0.59 -3.79 -10.11
CA ARG A 118 1.23 -3.18 -8.94
C ARG A 118 2.71 -2.84 -9.15
N LYS A 119 3.41 -3.50 -10.09
CA LYS A 119 4.82 -3.25 -10.41
C LYS A 119 5.07 -2.00 -11.25
N SER A 120 4.07 -1.51 -11.98
CA SER A 120 4.29 -0.44 -12.97
C SER A 120 3.15 0.58 -13.09
N ALA A 121 1.99 0.32 -12.49
CA ALA A 121 0.84 1.20 -12.58
C ALA A 121 1.12 2.58 -11.96
N SER A 122 0.68 3.60 -12.69
CA SER A 122 0.47 4.95 -12.18
C SER A 122 -1.04 5.20 -12.16
N ILE A 123 -1.55 5.67 -11.01
CA ILE A 123 -2.97 5.97 -10.80
C ILE A 123 -3.27 7.46 -10.93
N ALA A 124 -2.27 8.30 -11.20
CA ALA A 124 -2.42 9.75 -11.23
C ALA A 124 -3.53 10.22 -12.18
N THR A 125 -3.55 9.72 -13.43
CA THR A 125 -4.57 10.05 -14.44
C THR A 125 -5.96 9.65 -13.95
N LEU A 126 -6.11 8.41 -13.47
CA LEU A 126 -7.38 7.92 -12.91
C LEU A 126 -7.88 8.79 -11.76
N MET A 127 -7.04 9.05 -10.75
CA MET A 127 -7.42 9.79 -9.55
C MET A 127 -7.75 11.26 -9.84
N SER A 128 -7.10 11.86 -10.85
CA SER A 128 -7.39 13.24 -11.27
C SER A 128 -8.73 13.37 -12.01
N GLY A 129 -9.22 12.30 -12.65
CA GLY A 129 -10.36 12.35 -13.55
C GLY A 129 -11.69 11.87 -12.98
N ILE A 130 -11.72 11.37 -11.73
CA ILE A 130 -12.91 10.77 -11.09
C ILE A 130 -13.31 11.51 -9.81
N ASP A 131 -14.58 11.34 -9.38
CA ASP A 131 -15.10 11.93 -8.15
C ASP A 131 -14.63 11.20 -6.87
N ASP A 132 -14.82 11.83 -5.72
CA ASP A 132 -14.35 11.28 -4.44
C ASP A 132 -15.02 9.96 -4.04
N ARG A 133 -16.24 9.67 -4.53
CA ARG A 133 -16.89 8.38 -4.27
C ARG A 133 -16.18 7.27 -5.04
N ALA A 134 -15.89 7.50 -6.32
CA ALA A 134 -15.12 6.58 -7.14
C ALA A 134 -13.70 6.39 -6.61
N LYS A 135 -13.03 7.46 -6.15
CA LYS A 135 -11.71 7.34 -5.47
C LYS A 135 -11.79 6.44 -4.25
N LYS A 136 -12.77 6.65 -3.35
CA LYS A 136 -12.95 5.81 -2.16
C LYS A 136 -13.11 4.34 -2.57
N LYS A 137 -13.94 4.06 -3.56
CA LYS A 137 -14.19 2.69 -4.04
C LYS A 137 -12.96 2.05 -4.68
N PHE A 138 -12.19 2.80 -5.46
CA PHE A 138 -10.89 2.34 -5.95
C PHE A 138 -9.96 1.96 -4.79
N ILE A 139 -9.84 2.82 -3.77
CA ILE A 139 -9.00 2.55 -2.60
C ILE A 139 -9.51 1.33 -1.81
N SER A 140 -10.83 1.16 -1.66
CA SER A 140 -11.41 -0.04 -1.04
C SER A 140 -11.01 -1.30 -1.79
N GLY A 141 -11.11 -1.33 -3.13
CA GLY A 141 -10.69 -2.47 -3.95
C GLY A 141 -9.19 -2.75 -3.84
N PHE A 142 -8.37 -1.70 -3.88
CA PHE A 142 -6.93 -1.84 -3.67
C PHE A 142 -6.63 -2.44 -2.29
N ALA A 143 -7.29 -1.94 -1.24
CA ALA A 143 -7.14 -2.40 0.13
C ALA A 143 -7.66 -3.84 0.35
N ASP A 144 -8.74 -4.22 -0.32
CA ASP A 144 -9.29 -5.58 -0.29
C ASP A 144 -8.34 -6.62 -0.88
N VAL A 145 -7.33 -6.20 -1.65
CA VAL A 145 -6.26 -7.08 -2.13
C VAL A 145 -4.98 -6.92 -1.30
N VAL A 146 -4.49 -5.71 -1.09
CA VAL A 146 -3.13 -5.48 -0.55
C VAL A 146 -3.08 -5.01 0.91
N GLY A 147 -4.24 -4.70 1.51
CA GLY A 147 -4.34 -4.15 2.86
C GLY A 147 -4.09 -5.20 3.93
N SER A 148 -3.12 -4.92 4.80
CA SER A 148 -2.65 -5.82 5.86
C SER A 148 -2.60 -5.19 7.26
N CYS A 149 -3.05 -5.93 8.27
CA CYS A 149 -3.20 -5.52 9.67
C CYS A 149 -2.41 -6.45 10.62
N ARG A 150 -1.13 -6.71 10.33
CA ARG A 150 -0.29 -7.60 11.16
C ARG A 150 0.08 -6.95 12.50
N THR A 151 0.24 -7.77 13.54
CA THR A 151 0.71 -7.31 14.86
C THR A 151 2.05 -6.57 14.79
N SER A 152 2.97 -6.99 13.90
CA SER A 152 4.24 -6.30 13.66
C SER A 152 4.10 -4.90 13.04
N HIS A 153 2.90 -4.54 12.54
CA HIS A 153 2.58 -3.20 12.07
C HIS A 153 2.14 -2.27 13.20
N ARG A 154 1.84 -2.80 14.39
CA ARG A 154 1.48 -1.99 15.57
C ARG A 154 2.63 -1.07 15.93
N ASN A 155 2.32 0.19 16.20
CA ASN A 155 3.29 1.13 16.74
C ASN A 155 3.80 0.59 18.09
N ARG A 156 5.13 0.50 18.26
CA ARG A 156 5.82 0.00 19.46
C ARG A 156 5.38 0.64 20.78
N SER A 157 4.59 1.72 20.75
CA SER A 157 4.22 2.49 21.93
C SER A 157 2.74 2.54 22.27
N THR A 158 1.79 2.18 21.39
CA THR A 158 0.36 2.23 21.77
C THR A 158 -0.52 1.43 20.82
N ASN A 159 -1.64 0.96 21.37
CA ASN A 159 -2.82 0.28 20.82
C ASN A 159 -3.47 0.92 19.57
N THR A 160 -2.68 1.33 18.57
CA THR A 160 -3.17 1.90 17.32
C THR A 160 -2.83 0.94 16.20
N THR A 161 -3.86 0.39 15.58
CA THR A 161 -3.70 -0.56 14.49
C THR A 161 -3.34 0.17 13.21
N ILE A 162 -2.35 -0.35 12.49
CA ILE A 162 -1.89 0.18 11.22
C ILE A 162 -2.28 -0.78 10.11
N ILE A 163 -2.93 -0.23 9.09
CA ILE A 163 -3.16 -0.87 7.80
C ILE A 163 -1.98 -0.53 6.91
N SER A 164 -1.30 -1.55 6.42
CA SER A 164 -0.15 -1.41 5.53
C SER A 164 -0.50 -1.90 4.13
N PHE A 165 -0.30 -1.04 3.14
CA PHE A 165 -0.40 -1.38 1.72
C PHE A 165 1.00 -1.61 1.17
N GLU A 166 1.29 -2.84 0.75
CA GLU A 166 2.58 -3.19 0.17
C GLU A 166 2.58 -2.94 -1.34
N ILE A 167 3.64 -2.30 -1.84
CA ILE A 167 3.89 -2.03 -3.27
C ILE A 167 5.29 -2.54 -3.63
N PHE A 168 5.43 -3.08 -4.84
CA PHE A 168 6.72 -3.58 -5.35
C PHE A 168 7.75 -2.45 -5.47
N GLY A 169 9.03 -2.77 -5.21
CA GLY A 169 10.11 -1.77 -5.08
C GLY A 169 10.37 -0.96 -6.35
N GLU A 170 10.10 -1.57 -7.50
CA GLU A 170 10.24 -0.99 -8.83
C GLU A 170 9.24 0.16 -9.07
N ASN A 171 8.08 0.14 -8.39
CA ASN A 171 7.05 1.15 -8.56
C ASN A 171 7.19 2.30 -7.55
N TRP A 172 8.01 3.29 -7.89
CA TRP A 172 8.21 4.49 -7.05
C TRP A 172 7.07 5.52 -7.14
N LYS A 173 6.19 5.41 -8.15
CA LYS A 173 5.11 6.38 -8.38
C LYS A 173 3.90 6.08 -7.52
N LEU A 174 3.46 4.82 -7.51
CA LEU A 174 2.24 4.39 -6.85
C LEU A 174 2.17 4.73 -5.35
N PRO A 175 3.25 4.62 -4.52
CA PRO A 175 3.17 5.01 -3.11
C PRO A 175 2.88 6.51 -2.92
N LEU A 176 3.44 7.37 -3.78
CA LEU A 176 3.19 8.82 -3.73
C LEU A 176 1.76 9.14 -4.16
N GLU A 177 1.32 8.58 -5.28
CA GLU A 177 -0.01 8.81 -5.85
C GLU A 177 -1.12 8.28 -4.91
N LEU A 178 -0.89 7.12 -4.28
CA LEU A 178 -1.77 6.58 -3.24
C LEU A 178 -1.84 7.51 -2.03
N CYS A 179 -0.70 8.04 -1.57
CA CYS A 179 -0.65 8.99 -0.47
C CYS A 179 -1.40 10.30 -0.79
N GLN A 180 -1.23 10.84 -1.99
CA GLN A 180 -1.95 12.04 -2.46
C GLN A 180 -3.45 11.79 -2.55
N THR A 181 -3.86 10.61 -3.04
CA THR A 181 -5.27 10.23 -3.11
C THR A 181 -5.89 10.16 -1.72
N LEU A 182 -5.25 9.45 -0.79
CA LEU A 182 -5.69 9.37 0.61
C LEU A 182 -5.77 10.76 1.26
N HIS A 183 -4.76 11.60 1.02
CA HIS A 183 -4.75 12.98 1.50
C HIS A 183 -5.93 13.80 0.97
N SER A 184 -6.25 13.70 -0.33
CA SER A 184 -7.40 14.37 -0.94
C SER A 184 -8.75 13.91 -0.36
N LEU A 185 -8.82 12.66 0.12
CA LEU A 185 -9.98 12.09 0.79
C LEU A 185 -10.02 12.41 2.29
N GLY A 186 -9.09 13.22 2.79
CA GLY A 186 -8.98 13.57 4.20
C GLY A 186 -8.53 12.40 5.08
N VAL A 187 -7.76 11.45 4.53
CA VAL A 187 -7.20 10.29 5.24
C VAL A 187 -5.69 10.47 5.42
N PRO A 188 -5.21 10.73 6.65
CA PRO A 188 -3.78 10.85 6.94
C PRO A 188 -3.00 9.57 6.71
N VAL A 189 -1.92 9.65 5.94
CA VAL A 189 -0.88 8.60 5.87
C VAL A 189 0.06 8.76 7.08
N ASP A 190 0.13 7.72 7.91
CA ASP A 190 0.98 7.70 9.11
C ASP A 190 2.46 7.56 8.74
N GLN A 191 2.79 6.73 7.74
CA GLN A 191 4.16 6.55 7.28
C GLN A 191 4.19 6.03 5.85
N ILE A 192 5.20 6.42 5.07
CA ILE A 192 5.60 5.66 3.88
C ILE A 192 6.95 5.04 4.18
N LEU A 193 7.05 3.72 4.16
CA LEU A 193 8.31 3.01 4.24
C LEU A 193 8.80 2.77 2.81
N TRP A 194 9.61 3.70 2.30
CA TRP A 194 10.13 3.63 0.94
C TRP A 194 11.10 2.46 0.74
N HIS A 195 11.18 1.93 -0.48
CA HIS A 195 12.17 0.98 -0.95
C HIS A 195 13.56 1.63 -1.01
N HIS A 196 14.11 1.98 0.15
CA HIS A 196 15.36 2.70 0.28
C HIS A 196 16.17 2.16 1.48
N PRO A 197 17.50 2.08 1.41
CA PRO A 197 18.33 1.58 2.52
C PRO A 197 18.08 2.31 3.84
N ASN A 198 18.01 3.64 3.87
CA ASN A 198 17.73 4.39 5.11
C ASN A 198 16.36 4.09 5.76
N MET A 199 15.46 3.40 5.05
CA MET A 199 14.17 2.96 5.57
C MET A 199 14.21 1.53 6.12
N HIS A 200 15.01 0.64 5.52
CA HIS A 200 14.96 -0.81 5.80
C HIS A 200 16.21 -1.42 6.45
N ALA A 201 17.38 -0.76 6.36
CA ALA A 201 18.67 -1.29 6.82
C ALA A 201 18.97 -1.01 8.30
N GLY A 202 18.16 -0.18 8.97
CA GLY A 202 18.34 0.12 10.40
C GLY A 202 19.68 0.80 10.69
N SER A 203 20.50 0.16 11.52
CA SER A 203 21.84 0.64 11.91
C SER A 203 22.99 -0.03 11.15
N SER A 204 22.72 -1.00 10.27
CA SER A 204 23.75 -1.75 9.56
C SER A 204 24.01 -1.16 8.17
N PRO A 205 25.28 -0.86 7.81
CA PRO A 205 25.67 -0.38 6.48
C PRO A 205 25.46 -1.38 5.33
N HIS A 206 25.29 -2.67 5.66
CA HIS A 206 25.25 -3.79 4.70
C HIS A 206 23.94 -4.59 4.77
N ALA A 207 22.96 -4.14 5.55
CA ALA A 207 21.72 -4.90 5.75
C ALA A 207 20.83 -4.87 4.51
N TYR A 208 20.33 -6.05 4.12
CA TYR A 208 19.39 -6.18 3.01
C TYR A 208 18.18 -5.24 3.17
N TRP A 209 17.98 -4.37 2.17
CA TRP A 209 16.99 -3.30 2.21
C TRP A 209 15.89 -3.40 1.13
N LYS A 210 16.05 -4.27 0.12
CA LYS A 210 15.12 -4.38 -1.02
C LYS A 210 13.81 -5.09 -0.66
N LYS A 211 13.00 -4.49 0.22
CA LYS A 211 11.76 -5.06 0.83
C LYS A 211 10.45 -4.43 0.31
N GLY A 212 10.50 -3.78 -0.85
CA GLY A 212 9.39 -2.99 -1.41
C GLY A 212 9.05 -1.70 -0.65
N HIS A 213 7.97 -1.04 -1.09
CA HIS A 213 7.40 0.14 -0.44
C HIS A 213 6.21 -0.26 0.44
N LYS A 214 5.95 0.49 1.52
CA LYS A 214 4.74 0.32 2.34
C LYS A 214 4.08 1.66 2.64
N VAL A 215 2.82 1.84 2.25
CA VAL A 215 2.01 2.99 2.66
C VAL A 215 1.18 2.58 3.87
N ARG A 216 1.34 3.28 4.99
CA ARG A 216 0.74 2.93 6.28
C ARG A 216 -0.27 3.97 6.71
N VAL A 217 -1.47 3.51 7.04
CA VAL A 217 -2.61 4.33 7.48
C VAL A 217 -3.12 3.75 8.79
N ARG A 218 -3.58 4.60 9.72
CA ARG A 218 -4.19 4.10 10.96
C ARG A 218 -5.56 3.52 10.65
N ALA A 219 -5.95 2.45 11.34
CA ALA A 219 -7.23 1.79 11.15
C ALA A 219 -8.41 2.77 11.28
N CYS A 220 -8.39 3.65 12.29
CA CYS A 220 -9.41 4.66 12.51
C CYS A 220 -9.50 5.71 11.40
N ASP A 221 -8.37 6.12 10.81
CA ASP A 221 -8.35 7.03 9.67
C ASP A 221 -8.89 6.33 8.40
N PHE A 222 -8.52 5.07 8.19
CA PHE A 222 -8.96 4.29 7.03
C PHE A 222 -10.46 3.93 7.07
N ALA A 223 -11.07 3.88 8.25
CA ALA A 223 -12.51 3.62 8.41
C ALA A 223 -13.40 4.60 7.62
N ARG A 224 -12.88 5.77 7.23
CA ARG A 224 -13.54 6.75 6.34
C ARG A 224 -13.73 6.25 4.89
N ILE A 225 -12.92 5.29 4.47
CA ILE A 225 -12.96 4.63 3.16
C ILE A 225 -13.56 3.23 3.34
N ASN A 226 -13.01 2.46 4.29
CA ASN A 226 -13.44 1.11 4.63
C ASN A 226 -13.24 0.07 3.51
N TYR A 227 -13.40 -1.20 3.88
CA TYR A 227 -13.34 -2.35 2.98
C TYR A 227 -14.69 -2.65 2.34
N THR A 228 -14.68 -3.14 1.11
CA THR A 228 -15.89 -3.65 0.45
C THR A 228 -16.14 -5.10 0.84
N LEU A 229 -15.10 -5.90 1.05
CA LEU A 229 -15.27 -7.26 1.54
C LEU A 229 -15.73 -7.26 3.00
N ASP A 230 -16.85 -7.94 3.27
CA ASP A 230 -17.49 -7.97 4.60
C ASP A 230 -16.55 -8.49 5.68
N CYS A 231 -15.78 -9.51 5.34
CA CYS A 231 -14.80 -10.14 6.23
C CYS A 231 -13.74 -9.17 6.75
N LYS A 232 -13.22 -8.31 5.86
CA LYS A 232 -12.23 -7.29 6.19
C LYS A 232 -12.88 -6.10 6.90
N ARG A 233 -14.12 -5.74 6.54
CA ARG A 233 -14.89 -4.71 7.25
C ARG A 233 -15.11 -5.08 8.72
N ARG A 234 -15.62 -6.29 8.98
CA ARG A 234 -15.83 -6.81 10.34
C ARG A 234 -14.53 -6.89 11.14
N GLY A 235 -13.45 -7.33 10.50
CA GLY A 235 -12.13 -7.32 11.14
C GLY A 235 -11.67 -5.90 11.48
N LEU A 236 -11.96 -4.90 10.63
CA LEU A 236 -11.61 -3.51 10.91
C LEU A 236 -12.42 -2.98 12.09
N GLU A 237 -13.72 -3.26 12.14
CA GLU A 237 -14.60 -2.89 13.25
C GLU A 237 -14.09 -3.45 14.59
N GLN A 238 -13.73 -4.73 14.62
CA GLN A 238 -13.13 -5.37 15.80
C GLN A 238 -11.85 -4.67 16.25
N LEU A 239 -10.95 -4.35 15.32
CA LEU A 239 -9.71 -3.61 15.62
C LEU A 239 -9.97 -2.20 16.19
N LEU A 240 -11.03 -1.53 15.74
CA LEU A 240 -11.41 -0.21 16.25
C LEU A 240 -12.01 -0.30 17.64
N ASP A 241 -12.80 -1.33 17.92
CA ASP A 241 -13.37 -1.56 19.25
C ASP A 241 -12.30 -1.94 20.27
N GLU A 242 -11.34 -2.79 19.89
CA GLU A 242 -10.14 -3.08 20.70
C GLU A 242 -9.34 -1.80 21.01
N GLU A 243 -9.12 -0.94 20.02
CA GLU A 243 -8.43 0.35 20.22
C GLU A 243 -9.22 1.25 21.18
N ARG A 244 -10.56 1.35 21.02
CA ARG A 244 -11.41 2.14 21.92
C ARG A 244 -11.32 1.65 23.35
N ILE A 245 -11.48 0.34 23.59
CA ILE A 245 -11.42 -0.26 24.92
C ILE A 245 -10.06 0.06 25.56
N THR A 246 -8.98 -0.18 24.83
CA THR A 246 -7.63 -0.01 25.39
C THR A 246 -7.23 1.46 25.56
N ARG A 247 -7.96 2.41 24.95
CA ARG A 247 -7.71 3.86 25.07
C ARG A 247 -8.80 4.60 25.85
N GLY A 248 -9.63 3.89 26.62
CA GLY A 248 -10.66 4.51 27.46
C GLY A 248 -11.76 5.23 26.67
N GLY A 249 -12.19 4.66 25.54
CA GLY A 249 -13.28 5.16 24.70
C GLY A 249 -12.87 6.08 23.54
N THR A 250 -11.57 6.27 23.28
CA THR A 250 -11.08 7.18 22.23
C THR A 250 -10.32 6.46 21.11
N LEU A 251 -10.27 7.06 19.91
CA LEU A 251 -9.49 6.58 18.76
C LEU A 251 -8.34 7.53 18.46
N ASN A 252 -7.20 7.00 18.00
CA ASN A 252 -6.00 7.79 17.73
C ASN A 252 -5.89 8.26 16.26
N TYR A 253 -6.69 9.26 15.88
CA TYR A 253 -6.65 9.82 14.52
C TYR A 253 -5.32 10.49 14.18
N GLY A 254 -4.91 10.39 12.92
CA GLY A 254 -3.73 11.07 12.38
C GLY A 254 -3.97 12.54 12.05
N THR A 255 -2.91 13.22 11.64
CA THR A 255 -2.96 14.61 11.14
C THR A 255 -2.41 14.65 9.71
N LEU A 256 -3.09 15.34 8.81
CA LEU A 256 -2.65 15.52 7.43
C LEU A 256 -1.35 16.33 7.37
N CYS A 257 -0.51 16.02 6.38
CA CYS A 257 0.62 16.86 6.01
C CYS A 257 0.10 18.19 5.40
N PRO A 258 0.80 19.33 5.58
CA PRO A 258 2.05 19.50 6.32
C PRO A 258 1.85 19.79 7.82
N ASN A 259 0.61 19.82 8.31
CA ASN A 259 0.26 20.29 9.66
C ASN A 259 0.64 19.32 10.79
N ARG A 260 1.12 18.12 10.44
CA ARG A 260 1.57 17.11 11.40
C ARG A 260 2.89 17.51 12.05
N SER A 261 3.05 17.15 13.33
CA SER A 261 4.35 17.20 14.01
C SER A 261 5.25 16.03 13.61
N TYR A 262 6.49 16.32 13.23
CA TYR A 262 7.47 15.32 12.82
C TYR A 262 8.66 15.27 13.78
N ARG A 263 9.20 14.07 13.96
CA ARG A 263 10.42 13.82 14.73
C ARG A 263 11.33 12.84 13.99
N VAL A 264 12.63 13.05 14.11
CA VAL A 264 13.64 12.11 13.60
C VAL A 264 13.97 11.14 14.75
N ASN A 265 13.80 9.84 14.51
CA ASN A 265 14.10 8.80 15.50
C ASN A 265 15.56 8.36 15.34
N GLY A 266 16.48 9.11 15.95
CA GLY A 266 17.92 8.83 15.89
C GLY A 266 18.56 9.12 14.52
N ARG A 267 19.90 9.08 14.48
CA ARG A 267 20.63 9.20 13.21
C ARG A 267 20.49 7.91 12.41
N LYS A 268 20.35 8.04 11.10
CA LYS A 268 20.34 6.91 10.17
C LYS A 268 21.79 6.54 9.84
N CYS A 269 22.07 5.24 9.80
CA CYS A 269 23.37 4.75 9.36
C CYS A 269 23.56 5.04 7.86
N SER A 270 24.78 5.38 7.47
CA SER A 270 25.20 5.42 6.06
C SER A 270 25.21 4.01 5.51
N HIS A 271 24.46 3.77 4.44
CA HIS A 271 24.43 2.48 3.76
C HIS A 271 25.16 2.58 2.41
N GLU A 272 25.87 1.52 2.01
CA GLU A 272 26.67 1.49 0.78
C GLU A 272 25.83 1.73 -0.49
N ASP A 273 24.63 1.16 -0.53
CA ASP A 273 23.68 1.31 -1.64
C ASP A 273 22.88 2.62 -1.70
N GLU A 274 23.16 3.63 -0.87
CA GLU A 274 22.44 4.92 -0.93
C GLU A 274 22.51 5.59 -2.31
N ASN A 275 23.55 5.31 -3.10
CA ASN A 275 23.73 5.83 -4.45
C ASN A 275 23.58 4.76 -5.55
N SER A 276 22.99 3.60 -5.22
CA SER A 276 22.82 2.49 -6.16
C SER A 276 22.06 2.92 -7.42
N THR A 277 22.44 2.33 -8.56
CA THR A 277 21.74 2.52 -9.84
C THR A 277 20.33 1.93 -9.84
N ASP A 278 20.03 1.01 -8.91
CA ASP A 278 18.69 0.46 -8.68
C ASP A 278 17.71 1.51 -8.12
N LEU A 279 18.23 2.61 -7.58
CA LEU A 279 17.44 3.73 -7.09
C LEU A 279 17.20 4.75 -8.22
N PRO A 280 15.98 5.32 -8.33
CA PRO A 280 15.74 6.46 -9.19
C PRO A 280 16.70 7.61 -8.86
N PRO A 281 17.18 8.38 -9.86
CA PRO A 281 18.17 9.43 -9.64
C PRO A 281 17.80 10.43 -8.53
N GLN A 282 16.52 10.81 -8.43
CA GLN A 282 16.05 11.78 -7.45
C GLN A 282 16.06 11.28 -6.00
N VAL A 283 16.18 9.97 -5.77
CA VAL A 283 16.24 9.36 -4.42
C VAL A 283 17.58 8.70 -4.15
N ARG A 284 18.64 9.05 -4.88
CA ARG A 284 20.00 8.67 -4.54
C ARG A 284 20.55 9.64 -3.48
N GLY A 285 21.16 9.08 -2.43
CA GLY A 285 21.77 9.79 -1.33
C GLY A 285 21.15 9.46 0.04
N HIS A 286 21.61 10.19 1.06
CA HIS A 286 21.24 9.92 2.44
C HIS A 286 19.92 10.59 2.85
N PHE A 287 18.99 9.80 3.42
CA PHE A 287 17.70 10.30 3.90
C PHE A 287 17.46 10.02 5.38
N ILE A 288 17.26 11.09 6.15
CA ILE A 288 17.04 11.02 7.61
C ILE A 288 15.61 10.62 8.02
N HIS A 289 14.63 10.78 7.11
CA HIS A 289 13.21 10.58 7.40
C HIS A 289 12.41 10.30 6.12
N TYR A 290 11.30 9.58 6.21
CA TYR A 290 10.52 9.21 5.02
C TYR A 290 9.96 10.41 4.26
N THR A 291 9.63 11.50 4.97
CA THR A 291 9.16 12.73 4.33
C THR A 291 10.25 13.44 3.53
N HIS A 292 11.53 13.18 3.82
CA HIS A 292 12.65 13.69 3.03
C HIS A 292 12.62 13.06 1.63
N ILE A 293 12.36 11.74 1.55
CA ILE A 293 12.13 11.05 0.28
C ILE A 293 10.84 11.55 -0.39
N CYS A 294 9.76 11.80 0.37
CA CYS A 294 8.55 12.40 -0.21
C CYS A 294 8.83 13.74 -0.90
N GLN A 295 9.68 14.60 -0.30
CA GLN A 295 10.08 15.87 -0.91
C GLN A 295 10.90 15.64 -2.19
N ALA A 296 11.86 14.72 -2.16
CA ALA A 296 12.69 14.39 -3.31
C ALA A 296 11.88 13.78 -4.48
N MET A 297 10.81 13.05 -4.16
CA MET A 297 9.83 12.54 -5.11
C MET A 297 8.80 13.58 -5.60
N GLY A 298 8.91 14.85 -5.17
CA GLY A 298 8.06 15.94 -5.64
C GLY A 298 6.69 16.06 -4.94
N CYS A 299 6.53 15.53 -3.73
CA CYS A 299 5.27 15.64 -3.00
C CYS A 299 4.95 17.10 -2.63
N PRO A 300 3.78 17.65 -3.02
CA PRO A 300 3.40 19.04 -2.73
C PRO A 300 3.07 19.27 -1.25
N HIS A 301 2.78 18.20 -0.50
CA HIS A 301 2.46 18.27 0.93
C HIS A 301 3.65 17.92 1.83
N ALA A 302 4.85 17.72 1.27
CA ALA A 302 6.03 17.44 2.09
C ALA A 302 6.31 18.63 3.03
N PRO A 303 6.71 18.38 4.29
CA PRO A 303 6.96 19.43 5.28
C PRO A 303 8.31 20.12 5.04
N SER A 304 8.46 20.84 3.91
CA SER A 304 9.73 21.40 3.46
C SER A 304 10.37 22.38 4.45
N SER A 305 9.57 23.17 5.17
CA SER A 305 10.08 24.11 6.19
C SER A 305 10.67 23.39 7.40
N TRP A 306 10.12 22.24 7.79
CA TRP A 306 10.69 21.37 8.82
C TRP A 306 11.95 20.68 8.29
N LEU A 307 11.91 20.10 7.09
CA LEU A 307 13.06 19.41 6.49
C LEU A 307 14.28 20.34 6.35
N ARG A 308 14.10 21.57 5.83
CA ARG A 308 15.21 22.55 5.71
C ARG A 308 15.90 22.86 7.03
N ARG A 309 15.17 22.88 8.14
CA ARG A 309 15.73 23.15 9.49
C ARG A 309 16.31 21.91 10.15
N THR A 310 15.76 20.73 9.84
CA THR A 310 16.08 19.48 10.52
C THR A 310 17.23 18.74 9.83
N VAL A 311 17.23 18.61 8.50
CA VAL A 311 18.25 17.83 7.76
C VAL A 311 19.69 18.19 8.14
N PRO A 312 20.09 19.49 8.21
CA PRO A 312 21.46 19.85 8.58
C PRO A 312 21.89 19.42 9.99
N ARG A 313 20.93 19.12 10.89
CA ARG A 313 21.20 18.72 12.28
C ARG A 313 21.41 17.22 12.46
N TYR A 314 21.16 16.43 11.41
CA TYR A 314 21.25 14.98 11.42
C TYR A 314 22.20 14.51 10.32
N PRO A 315 23.52 14.70 10.47
CA PRO A 315 24.48 14.05 9.59
C PRO A 315 24.36 12.52 9.73
N PRO A 316 24.83 11.75 8.73
CA PRO A 316 24.82 10.29 8.83
C PRO A 316 25.52 9.82 10.10
N ALA A 317 25.02 8.73 10.69
CA ALA A 317 25.73 8.10 11.80
C ALA A 317 27.04 7.51 11.27
N GLU A 318 28.14 7.73 12.00
CA GLU A 318 29.37 7.00 11.70
C GLU A 318 29.11 5.49 11.86
N PRO A 319 29.71 4.64 11.00
CA PRO A 319 29.60 3.20 11.17
C PRO A 319 30.11 2.87 12.57
N SER A 320 29.26 2.29 13.41
CA SER A 320 29.72 1.74 14.67
C SER A 320 30.68 0.61 14.31
N GLY A 321 31.99 0.85 14.48
CA GLY A 321 33.03 -0.15 14.39
C GLY A 321 32.86 -1.18 15.51
N VAL A 322 31.88 -2.05 15.37
CA VAL A 322 31.88 -3.33 16.08
C VAL A 322 32.74 -4.22 15.22
N VAL A 323 34.03 -4.24 15.54
CA VAL A 323 34.90 -5.38 15.22
C VAL A 323 34.23 -6.57 15.90
N LEU A 324 33.65 -7.47 15.12
CA LEU A 324 33.36 -8.81 15.59
C LEU A 324 34.73 -9.42 15.90
N THR A 325 35.12 -9.43 17.17
CA THR A 325 36.19 -10.31 17.60
C THR A 325 35.68 -11.73 17.41
N GLU A 326 36.37 -12.47 16.56
CA GLU A 326 36.26 -13.92 16.40
C GLU A 326 36.62 -14.60 17.73
N GLU A 327 35.70 -14.65 18.68
CA GLU A 327 35.76 -15.58 19.80
C GLU A 327 34.32 -15.99 20.10
N ASP A 328 33.89 -17.10 19.51
CA ASP A 328 32.97 -18.11 20.07
C ASP A 328 32.74 -19.18 18.97
N GLU A 329 33.84 -19.78 18.50
CA GLU A 329 33.83 -21.20 18.13
C GLU A 329 34.28 -21.95 19.41
N ASP A 330 33.55 -23.02 19.75
CA ASP A 330 33.74 -23.94 20.88
C ASP A 330 33.08 -23.59 22.24
N ALA A 331 31.78 -23.95 22.37
CA ALA A 331 31.22 -24.65 23.54
C ALA A 331 29.86 -25.32 23.24
#